data_AF-A0A7W6HAN3-F1
#
_entry.id   AF-A0A7W6HAN3-F1
#
_cell.length_a   1.000
_cell.length_b   1.000
_cell.length_c   1.000
_cell.angle_alpha   90.00
_cell.angle_beta   90.00
_cell.angle_gamma   90.00
#
_symmetry.space_group_name_H-M   'P 1'
#
loop_
_entity.id
_entity.type
_entity.pdbx_description
1 polymer ?
#
loop_
_entity_poly.entity_id
_entity_poly.type
_entity_poly.pdbx_seq_one_letter_code
_entity_poly.pdbx_strand_id
1 'polypeptide(L)' 'MSDPAVIGALVGLVIGVADFFVLGYMRDMMARRRSSEPVGPSLALNVARYSQLLLFPIVGWFVGPVVASSLGG' A
#
# COMPACT_ATOMS: atom_id res chain seq x y z
N MET A 1 -11.03 -20.91 13.49
CA MET A 1 -11.14 -19.55 14.05
C MET A 1 -10.12 -18.70 13.33
N SER A 2 -10.55 -17.84 12.40
CA SER A 2 -9.64 -16.92 11.73
C SER A 2 -9.60 -15.61 12.52
N ASP A 3 -8.40 -15.22 12.96
CA ASP A 3 -8.17 -14.01 13.76
C ASP A 3 -8.46 -12.76 12.91
N PRO A 4 -9.39 -11.88 13.32
CA PRO A 4 -9.69 -10.63 12.62
C PRO A 4 -8.47 -9.73 12.38
N ALA A 5 -7.46 -9.79 13.24
CA ALA A 5 -6.21 -9.04 13.07
C ALA A 5 -5.41 -9.58 11.87
N VAL A 6 -5.31 -10.91 11.76
CA VAL A 6 -4.64 -11.57 10.64
C VAL A 6 -5.37 -11.28 9.32
N ILE A 7 -6.71 -11.35 9.32
CA ILE A 7 -7.51 -11.00 8.13
C ILE A 7 -7.27 -9.54 7.73
N GLY A 8 -7.33 -8.62 8.69
CA GLY A 8 -7.09 -7.20 8.46
C GLY A 8 -5.70 -6.93 7.88
N ALA A 9 -4.66 -7.59 8.41
CA ALA A 9 -3.30 -7.46 7.90
C ALA A 9 -3.14 -8.02 6.48
N LEU A 10 -3.78 -9.15 6.16
CA LEU A 10 -3.79 -9.70 4.81
C LEU A 10 -4.49 -8.78 3.81
N VAL A 11 -5.64 -8.20 4.19
CA VAL A 11 -6.33 -7.21 3.37
C VAL A 11 -5.45 -5.97 3.17
N GLY A 12 -4.82 -5.48 4.24
CA GLY A 12 -3.85 -4.38 4.18
C GLY A 12 -2.69 -4.69 3.23
N LEU A 13 -2.13 -5.90 3.29
CA LEU A 13 -1.07 -6.34 2.38
C LEU A 13 -1.56 -6.34 0.91
N VAL A 14 -2.74 -6.88 0.63
CA VAL A 14 -3.31 -6.89 -0.73
C VAL A 14 -3.48 -5.46 -1.26
N ILE A 15 -3.99 -4.55 -0.45
CA ILE A 15 -4.14 -3.13 -0.82
C ILE A 15 -2.76 -2.51 -1.09
N GLY A 16 -1.78 -2.74 -0.21
CA GLY A 16 -0.43 -2.20 -0.39
C GLY A 16 0.26 -2.72 -1.64
N VAL A 17 0.09 -4.00 -1.97
CA VAL A 17 0.60 -4.59 -3.21
C VAL A 17 -0.06 -3.96 -4.43
N ALA A 18 -1.38 -3.79 -4.43
CA ALA A 18 -2.10 -3.14 -5.51
C ALA A 18 -1.60 -1.70 -5.73
N ASP A 19 -1.47 -0.91 -4.66
CA ASP A 19 -0.99 0.48 -4.72
C ASP A 19 0.45 0.56 -5.23
N PHE A 20 1.31 -0.36 -4.79
CA PHE A 20 2.68 -0.48 -5.27
C PHE A 20 2.72 -0.64 -6.80
N PHE A 21 1.88 -1.52 -7.37
CA PHE A 21 1.82 -1.72 -8.82
C PHE A 21 1.24 -0.51 -9.55
N VAL A 22 0.17 0.10 -9.04
CA VAL A 22 -0.46 1.29 -9.64
C VAL A 22 0.51 2.46 -9.72
N LEU A 23 1.20 2.77 -8.62
CA LEU A 23 2.19 3.84 -8.58
C LEU A 23 3.40 3.54 -9.47
N GLY A 24 3.79 2.26 -9.56
CA GLY A 24 4.83 1.81 -10.49
C GLY A 24 4.46 2.05 -11.94
N TYR A 25 3.24 1.67 -12.31
CA TYR A 25 2.69 1.86 -13.65
C TYR A 25 2.57 3.35 -14.01
N MET A 26 2.00 4.16 -13.11
CA MET A 26 1.90 5.62 -13.31
C MET A 26 3.26 6.27 -13.48
N ARG A 27 4.27 5.84 -12.70
CA ARG A 27 5.64 6.35 -12.83
C ARG A 27 6.25 6.00 -14.19
N ASP A 28 6.11 4.75 -14.64
CA ASP A 28 6.63 4.32 -15.94
C ASP A 28 5.94 5.09 -17.09
N MET A 29 4.64 5.29 -16.97
CA MET A 29 3.85 6.08 -17.93
C MET A 29 4.29 7.56 -17.96
N MET A 30 4.55 8.17 -16.81
CA MET A 30 5.05 9.55 -16.73
C MET A 30 6.48 9.67 -17.27
N ALA A 31 7.36 8.71 -16.96
CA ALA A 31 8.73 8.69 -17.48
C ALA A 31 8.78 8.63 -19.01
N ARG A 32 7.88 7.86 -19.63
CA ARG A 32 7.73 7.81 -21.10
C ARG A 32 7.25 9.13 -21.71
N ARG A 33 6.50 9.94 -20.96
CA ARG A 33 5.94 11.23 -21.43
C ARG A 33 6.84 12.44 -21.16
N ARG A 34 7.72 12.37 -20.16
CA ARG A 34 8.64 13.46 -19.75
C ARG A 34 10.08 12.96 -19.66
N SER A 35 10.68 12.70 -20.82
CA SER A 35 12.06 12.22 -20.92
C SER A 35 13.13 13.21 -20.44
N SER A 36 12.75 14.46 -20.14
CA SER A 36 13.66 15.57 -19.81
C SER A 36 13.57 16.09 -18.38
N GLU A 37 12.73 15.52 -17.51
CA GLU A 37 12.67 15.91 -16.08
C GLU A 37 13.75 15.21 -15.24
N PRO A 38 14.43 15.93 -14.32
CA PRO A 38 15.47 15.34 -13.47
C PRO A 38 14.91 14.21 -12.61
N VAL A 39 15.65 13.09 -12.56
CA VAL A 39 15.37 11.83 -11.85
C VAL A 39 15.25 11.99 -10.31
N GLY A 40 15.37 13.21 -9.77
CA GLY A 40 15.41 13.55 -8.34
C GLY A 40 14.23 13.04 -7.50
N PRO A 41 12.96 13.10 -7.94
CA PRO A 41 11.82 12.60 -7.15
C PRO A 41 11.73 11.07 -7.09
N SER A 42 12.48 10.36 -7.93
CA SER A 42 12.30 8.90 -8.12
C SER A 42 12.66 8.07 -6.88
N LEU A 43 13.63 8.54 -6.08
CA LEU A 43 14.07 7.88 -4.85
C LEU A 43 13.03 8.00 -3.73
N ALA A 44 12.56 9.22 -3.44
CA ALA A 44 11.52 9.45 -2.44
C ALA A 44 10.23 8.69 -2.78
N LEU A 45 9.84 8.67 -4.06
CA LEU A 45 8.68 7.92 -4.52
C LEU A 45 8.87 6.41 -4.40
N ASN A 46 10.07 5.89 -4.67
CA ASN A 46 10.37 4.47 -4.43
C ASN A 46 10.28 4.12 -2.94
N VAL A 47 10.87 4.94 -2.06
CA VAL A 47 10.81 4.72 -0.61
C VAL A 47 9.36 4.74 -0.12
N ALA A 48 8.55 5.70 -0.58
CA ALA A 48 7.11 5.74 -0.25
C ALA A 48 6.38 4.48 -0.72
N ARG A 49 6.65 4.01 -1.94
CA ARG A 49 6.04 2.77 -2.47
C ARG A 49 6.41 1.54 -1.65
N TYR A 50 7.67 1.40 -1.26
CA TYR A 50 8.11 0.27 -0.43
C TYR A 50 7.59 0.36 1.01
N SER A 51 7.49 1.56 1.58
CA SER A 51 6.97 1.72 2.94
C SER A 51 5.49 1.36 3.03
N GLN A 52 4.70 1.66 2.00
CA GLN A 52 3.29 1.27 1.90
C GLN A 52 3.08 -0.24 2.02
N LEU A 53 3.98 -1.06 1.45
CA LEU A 53 3.89 -2.53 1.55
C LEU A 53 3.99 -3.06 2.98
N LEU A 54 4.60 -2.30 3.89
CA LEU A 54 4.68 -2.64 5.31
C LEU A 54 3.60 -1.92 6.12
N LEU A 55 3.39 -0.63 5.84
CA LEU A 55 2.44 0.21 6.58
C LEU A 55 1.00 -0.28 6.41
N PHE A 56 0.57 -0.64 5.21
CA PHE A 56 -0.81 -1.09 5.01
C PHE A 56 -1.13 -2.40 5.77
N PRO A 57 -0.30 -3.46 5.75
CA PRO A 57 -0.53 -4.63 6.60
C PRO A 57 -0.51 -4.30 8.09
N ILE A 58 0.42 -3.46 8.55
CA ILE A 58 0.48 -3.05 9.97
C ILE A 58 -0.81 -2.33 10.36
N VAL A 59 -1.25 -1.35 9.58
CA VAL A 59 -2.51 -0.64 9.80
C VAL A 59 -3.69 -1.63 9.77
N GLY A 60 -3.72 -2.54 8.79
CA GLY A 60 -4.72 -3.58 8.67
C GLY A 60 -4.81 -4.49 9.90
N TRP A 61 -3.68 -4.83 10.51
CA TRP A 61 -3.63 -5.62 11.76
C TRP A 61 -4.37 -4.93 12.91
N PHE A 62 -4.22 -3.62 13.04
CA PHE A 62 -4.89 -2.84 14.10
C PHE A 62 -6.35 -2.51 13.76
N VAL A 63 -6.65 -2.21 12.50
CA VAL A 63 -7.98 -1.80 12.05
C VAL A 63 -8.93 -3.00 11.91
N GLY A 64 -8.42 -4.18 11.54
CA GLY A 64 -9.22 -5.39 11.35
C GLY A 64 -10.11 -5.75 12.55
N PRO A 65 -9.56 -5.84 13.78
CA PRO A 65 -10.34 -6.12 14.98
C PRO A 65 -11.36 -5.01 15.30
N VAL A 66 -11.00 -3.74 15.11
CA VAL A 66 -11.90 -2.60 15.33
C VAL A 66 -13.11 -2.70 14.40
N VAL A 67 -12.88 -2.88 13.11
CA VAL A 67 -13.94 -3.03 12.11
C VAL A 67 -14.81 -4.26 12.38
N ALA A 68 -14.20 -5.41 12.71
CA ALA A 68 -14.95 -6.63 13.04
C ALA A 68 -15.85 -6.42 14.27
N SER A 69 -15.37 -5.69 15.29
CA SER A 69 -16.14 -5.38 16.49
C SER A 69 -17.27 -4.37 16.24
N SER A 70 -17.07 -3.42 15.31
CA SER A 70 -18.10 -2.44 14.94
C SER A 70 -19.19 -3.02 14.04
N LEU A 71 -18.88 -4.03 13.23
CA LEU A 71 -19.83 -4.70 12.34
C LEU A 71 -20.55 -5.89 12.99
N GLY A 72 -19.97 -6.47 14.03
CA GLY A 72 -20.54 -7.59 14.79
C GLY A 72 -21.31 -7.19 16.05
N GLY A 73 -21.44 -5.88 16.32
CA GLY A 73 -22.23 -5.32 17.41
C GLY A 73 -23.70 -5.15 17.05
#